data_AF-A0A2T2SY16-F1
#
_entry.id   AF-A0A2T2SY16-F1
#
_cell.length_a   1.000
_cell.length_b   1.000
_cell.length_c   1.000
_cell.angle_alpha   90.00
_cell.angle_beta   90.00
_cell.angle_gamma   90.00
#
_symmetry.space_group_name_H-M   'P 1'
#
loop_
_entity.id
_entity.type
_entity.pdbx_description
1 polymer ?
#
loop_
_entity_poly.entity_id
_entity_poly.type
_entity_poly.pdbx_seq_one_letter_code
_entity_poly.pdbx_strand_id
1 'polypeptide(L)'
;ESTEPEPSFPLHDVRPVRRLERNWFREKFADTEWAFLGETSHYAFLDTARTPSLRARLQTAFGDPTQTLVDTPLEMPPDKQAQFEYWFVVNDSIPVQVTDASGPRDRGLIVAVERSYRSQLQALRDTLLAPLRHAERTPYVDYYYDEQRERWYRAGFDGQSFFLKQIPRTNVAPGQRAFLDTTQTSESSLPSDENSP
;
A
#
# COMPACT_ATOMS: atom_id res chain seq x y z
N GLU A 1 21.39 -25.98 -14.75
CA GLU A 1 20.29 -25.90 -13.77
C GLU A 1 20.63 -24.75 -12.84
N SER A 2 19.93 -23.61 -12.99
CA SER A 2 20.17 -22.45 -12.13
C SER A 2 19.31 -22.63 -10.89
N THR A 3 19.93 -23.06 -9.80
CA THR A 3 19.27 -23.13 -8.49
C THR A 3 18.95 -21.70 -8.07
N GLU A 4 17.68 -21.32 -8.08
CA GLU A 4 17.27 -20.07 -7.43
C GLU A 4 17.69 -20.17 -5.95
N PRO A 5 18.28 -19.11 -5.37
CA PRO A 5 18.69 -19.12 -3.97
C PRO A 5 17.46 -19.40 -3.10
N GLU A 6 17.59 -20.30 -2.12
CA GLU A 6 16.50 -20.58 -1.19
C GLU A 6 16.01 -19.28 -0.53
N PRO A 7 14.69 -19.12 -0.35
CA PRO A 7 14.15 -17.94 0.28
C PRO A 7 14.69 -17.84 1.71
N SER A 8 15.12 -16.65 2.10
CA SER A 8 15.67 -16.38 3.44
C SER A 8 14.69 -16.70 4.57
N PHE A 9 13.40 -16.79 4.27
CA PHE A 9 12.34 -17.24 5.17
C PHE A 9 11.44 -18.25 4.42
N PRO A 10 11.10 -19.41 5.01
CA PRO A 10 10.26 -20.42 4.34
C PRO A 10 8.81 -19.92 4.26
N LEU A 11 8.43 -19.44 3.09
CA LEU A 11 7.11 -18.87 2.81
C LEU A 11 6.31 -19.88 1.96
N HIS A 12 5.37 -20.57 2.59
CA HIS A 12 4.56 -21.62 1.98
C HIS A 12 3.18 -21.10 1.56
N ASP A 13 2.59 -20.24 2.38
CA ASP A 13 1.31 -19.60 2.10
C ASP A 13 1.34 -18.12 2.47
N VAL A 14 0.70 -17.30 1.64
CA VAL A 14 0.47 -15.88 1.91
C VAL A 14 -0.96 -15.55 1.54
N ARG A 15 -1.74 -15.21 2.57
CA ARG A 15 -3.14 -14.82 2.41
C ARG A 15 -3.33 -13.33 2.70
N PRO A 16 -3.54 -12.48 1.67
CA PRO A 16 -3.94 -11.10 1.89
C PRO A 16 -5.30 -11.02 2.56
N VAL A 17 -5.40 -10.21 3.62
CA VAL A 17 -6.64 -9.96 4.34
C VAL A 17 -7.43 -8.88 3.60
N ARG A 18 -8.65 -9.20 3.19
CA ARG A 18 -9.52 -8.25 2.47
C ARG A 18 -10.17 -7.26 3.44
N ARG A 19 -10.68 -6.16 2.89
CA ARG A 19 -11.39 -5.10 3.64
C ARG A 19 -12.50 -5.65 4.55
N LEU A 20 -13.26 -6.65 4.09
CA LEU A 20 -14.37 -7.25 4.85
C LEU A 20 -13.88 -8.20 5.95
N GLU A 21 -12.64 -8.68 5.87
CA GLU A 21 -12.05 -9.63 6.82
C GLU A 21 -11.29 -8.93 7.96
N ARG A 22 -11.26 -7.59 7.98
CA ARG A 22 -10.53 -6.82 8.99
C ARG A 22 -10.93 -7.15 10.42
N ASN A 23 -12.23 -7.26 10.68
CA ASN A 23 -12.72 -7.51 12.03
C ASN A 23 -12.27 -8.90 12.50
N TRP A 24 -12.39 -9.90 11.64
CA TRP A 24 -11.85 -11.24 11.90
C TRP A 24 -10.35 -11.22 12.20
N PHE A 25 -9.55 -10.48 11.42
CA PHE A 25 -8.10 -10.41 11.65
C PHE A 25 -7.78 -9.76 13.00
N ARG A 26 -8.44 -8.65 13.32
CA ARG A 26 -8.29 -7.94 14.59
C ARG A 26 -8.69 -8.81 15.77
N GLU A 27 -9.77 -9.57 15.66
CA GLU A 27 -10.24 -10.50 16.70
C GLU A 27 -9.27 -11.68 16.86
N LYS A 28 -8.86 -12.32 15.74
CA LYS A 28 -7.95 -13.47 15.77
C LYS A 28 -6.58 -13.14 16.36
N PHE A 29 -6.09 -11.92 16.11
CA PHE A 29 -4.74 -11.49 16.47
C PHE A 29 -4.73 -10.35 17.50
N ALA A 30 -5.79 -10.24 18.31
CA ALA A 30 -5.98 -9.13 19.26
C ALA A 30 -4.81 -8.97 20.25
N ASP A 31 -4.23 -10.09 20.69
CA ASP A 31 -3.14 -10.12 21.69
C ASP A 31 -1.73 -10.04 21.06
N THR A 32 -1.64 -9.69 19.77
CA THR A 32 -0.35 -9.63 19.07
C THR A 32 0.49 -8.47 19.59
N GLU A 33 1.64 -8.79 20.19
CA GLU A 33 2.71 -7.81 20.40
C GLU A 33 3.41 -7.55 19.07
N TRP A 34 3.28 -6.35 18.51
CA TRP A 34 3.87 -6.02 17.21
C TRP A 34 5.35 -5.61 17.33
N ALA A 35 6.16 -6.10 16.41
CA ALA A 35 7.54 -5.69 16.19
C ALA A 35 7.73 -5.24 14.75
N PHE A 36 8.47 -4.13 14.56
CA PHE A 36 8.84 -3.58 13.26
C PHE A 36 10.36 -3.38 13.18
N LEU A 37 10.87 -3.23 11.95
CA LEU A 37 12.25 -2.81 11.72
C LEU A 37 12.34 -1.32 12.00
N GLY A 38 13.22 -0.93 12.93
CA GLY A 38 13.59 0.47 13.14
C GLY A 38 14.52 0.95 12.02
N GLU A 39 15.13 2.13 12.20
CA GLU A 39 16.19 2.59 11.29
C GLU A 39 17.28 1.51 11.13
N THR A 40 17.62 1.21 9.87
CA THR A 40 18.67 0.25 9.54
C THR A 40 19.77 0.95 8.74
N SER A 41 21.01 0.48 8.86
CA SER A 41 22.14 0.97 8.06
C SER A 41 22.16 0.42 6.63
N HIS A 42 21.29 -0.54 6.31
CA HIS A 42 21.24 -1.24 5.03
C HIS A 42 19.87 -1.05 4.38
N TYR A 43 19.79 -0.06 3.49
CA TYR A 43 18.58 0.26 2.76
C TYR A 43 18.37 -0.69 1.58
N ALA A 44 17.27 -1.45 1.60
CA ALA A 44 16.83 -2.26 0.47
C ALA A 44 16.00 -1.43 -0.52
N PHE A 45 15.65 -2.04 -1.66
CA PHE A 45 14.70 -1.47 -2.62
C PHE A 45 13.40 -1.02 -1.94
N LEU A 46 12.89 -1.84 -1.01
CA LEU A 46 11.64 -1.58 -0.30
C LEU A 46 11.75 -0.39 0.66
N ASP A 47 12.95 0.03 1.04
CA ASP A 47 13.16 1.17 1.95
C ASP A 47 13.37 2.48 1.15
N THR A 48 13.73 2.39 -0.13
CA THR A 48 14.16 3.54 -0.95
C THR A 48 13.24 3.83 -2.13
N ALA A 49 12.41 2.87 -2.56
CA ALA A 49 11.46 3.09 -3.62
C ALA A 49 10.37 4.09 -3.20
N ARG A 50 9.91 4.91 -4.15
CA ARG A 50 8.83 5.87 -3.90
C ARG A 50 7.56 5.12 -3.50
N THR A 51 6.92 5.56 -2.42
CA THR A 51 5.71 4.94 -1.87
C THR A 51 4.61 4.78 -2.92
N PRO A 52 4.33 5.77 -3.80
CA PRO A 52 3.34 5.58 -4.86
C PRO A 52 3.63 4.41 -5.80
N SER A 53 4.92 4.14 -6.07
CA SER A 53 5.31 3.01 -6.91
C SER A 53 5.16 1.68 -6.18
N LEU A 54 5.48 1.64 -4.88
CA LEU A 54 5.28 0.44 -4.06
C LEU A 54 3.77 0.14 -3.93
N ARG A 55 2.95 1.16 -3.69
CA ARG A 55 1.49 1.05 -3.63
C ARG A 55 0.87 0.50 -4.92
N ALA A 56 1.31 0.96 -6.10
CA ALA A 56 0.86 0.42 -7.39
C ALA A 56 1.27 -1.05 -7.60
N ARG A 57 2.47 -1.44 -7.14
CA ARG A 57 2.97 -2.82 -7.25
C ARG A 57 2.28 -3.75 -6.26
N LEU A 58 1.97 -3.26 -5.05
CA LEU A 58 1.12 -3.95 -4.08
C LEU A 58 -0.29 -4.15 -4.63
N GLN A 59 -0.84 -3.17 -5.36
CA GLN A 59 -2.13 -3.33 -6.05
C GLN A 59 -2.06 -4.48 -7.06
N THR A 60 -0.99 -4.58 -7.85
CA THR A 60 -0.80 -5.67 -8.80
C THR A 60 -0.64 -7.02 -8.11
N ALA A 61 0.20 -7.09 -7.08
CA ALA A 61 0.54 -8.36 -6.42
C ALA A 61 -0.58 -8.89 -5.51
N PHE A 62 -1.29 -8.00 -4.81
CA PHE A 62 -2.20 -8.38 -3.73
C PHE A 62 -3.60 -7.76 -3.84
N GLY A 63 -3.85 -6.89 -4.81
CA GLY A 63 -5.13 -6.20 -4.99
C GLY A 63 -5.31 -5.02 -4.04
N ASP A 64 -6.55 -4.73 -3.65
CA ASP A 64 -6.85 -3.58 -2.80
C ASP A 64 -6.26 -3.70 -1.39
N PRO A 65 -5.86 -2.58 -0.76
CA PRO A 65 -5.40 -2.57 0.61
C PRO A 65 -6.50 -3.01 1.56
N THR A 66 -6.10 -3.66 2.65
CA THR A 66 -6.97 -4.07 3.74
C THR A 66 -7.65 -2.85 4.37
N GLN A 67 -6.88 -1.79 4.59
CA GLN A 67 -7.34 -0.52 5.17
C GLN A 67 -6.73 0.68 4.44
N THR A 68 -7.48 1.78 4.36
CA THR A 68 -7.03 3.09 3.88
C THR A 68 -7.38 4.15 4.91
N LEU A 69 -6.83 5.36 4.78
CA LEU A 69 -7.12 6.50 5.67
C LEU A 69 -8.62 6.73 5.93
N VAL A 70 -9.47 6.51 4.93
CA VAL A 70 -10.93 6.73 5.08
C VAL A 70 -11.68 5.56 5.67
N ASP A 71 -11.05 4.40 5.86
CA ASP A 71 -11.68 3.23 6.47
C ASP A 71 -11.72 3.31 8.02
N THR A 72 -10.95 4.22 8.59
CA THR A 72 -10.95 4.58 10.01
C THR A 72 -11.80 5.83 10.24
N PRO A 73 -12.31 6.05 11.48
CA PRO A 73 -12.90 7.33 11.83
C PRO A 73 -11.93 8.46 11.51
N LEU A 74 -12.37 9.40 10.67
CA LEU A 74 -11.59 10.58 10.33
C LEU A 74 -11.67 11.56 11.51
N GLU A 75 -10.63 11.55 12.34
CA GLU A 75 -10.41 12.62 13.31
C GLU A 75 -10.17 13.96 12.58
N MET A 76 -10.30 15.07 13.30
CA MET A 76 -10.18 16.42 12.74
C MET A 76 -9.09 17.19 13.52
N PRO A 77 -7.84 17.24 13.03
CA PRO A 77 -7.32 16.57 11.81
C PRO A 77 -7.13 15.05 12.00
N PRO A 78 -7.03 14.26 10.91
CA PRO A 78 -6.56 12.88 11.00
C PRO A 78 -5.10 12.90 11.45
N ASP A 79 -4.84 12.60 12.74
CA ASP A 79 -3.49 12.55 13.32
C ASP A 79 -2.94 11.12 13.24
N LYS A 80 -1.72 10.94 12.71
CA LYS A 80 -0.94 9.68 12.75
C LYS A 80 -1.64 8.46 12.16
N GLN A 81 -2.59 8.66 11.25
CA GLN A 81 -3.27 7.54 10.59
C GLN A 81 -2.46 7.08 9.38
N ALA A 82 -2.30 5.77 9.25
CA ALA A 82 -1.71 5.17 8.06
C ALA A 82 -2.53 5.56 6.82
N GLN A 83 -1.83 5.88 5.73
CA GLN A 83 -2.46 6.22 4.46
C GLN A 83 -3.09 4.97 3.84
N PHE A 84 -2.37 3.85 3.90
CA PHE A 84 -2.90 2.53 3.62
C PHE A 84 -2.17 1.45 4.40
N GLU A 85 -2.85 0.31 4.56
CA GLU A 85 -2.32 -0.89 5.17
C GLU A 85 -2.73 -2.12 4.36
N TYR A 86 -1.77 -3.01 4.12
CA TYR A 86 -1.99 -4.38 3.69
C TYR A 86 -1.71 -5.30 4.86
N TRP A 87 -2.67 -6.15 5.21
CA TRP A 87 -2.48 -7.18 6.23
C TRP A 87 -2.44 -8.54 5.57
N PHE A 88 -1.62 -9.42 6.13
CA PHE A 88 -1.42 -10.78 5.65
C PHE A 88 -1.48 -11.76 6.81
N VAL A 89 -1.92 -12.97 6.49
CA VAL A 89 -1.63 -14.16 7.28
C VAL A 89 -0.62 -14.96 6.48
N VAL A 90 0.59 -15.13 7.02
CA VAL A 90 1.67 -15.89 6.40
C VAL A 90 1.75 -17.26 7.08
N ASN A 91 1.89 -18.33 6.30
CA ASN A 91 1.94 -19.71 6.78
C ASN A 91 0.80 -20.00 7.79
N ASP A 92 -0.43 -19.61 7.44
CA ASP A 92 -1.69 -19.79 8.18
C ASP A 92 -1.82 -19.15 9.58
N SER A 93 -0.73 -18.64 10.14
CA SER A 93 -0.64 -18.32 11.57
C SER A 93 0.09 -17.01 11.89
N ILE A 94 0.92 -16.49 10.99
CA ILE A 94 1.79 -15.35 11.28
C ILE A 94 1.10 -14.06 10.80
N PRO A 95 0.69 -13.15 11.70
CA PRO A 95 0.10 -11.88 11.31
C PRO A 95 1.19 -10.91 10.86
N VAL A 96 1.02 -10.31 9.69
CA VAL A 96 1.95 -9.33 9.12
C VAL A 96 1.19 -8.10 8.64
N GLN A 97 1.71 -6.92 8.93
CA GLN A 97 1.19 -5.64 8.42
C GLN A 97 2.26 -4.92 7.59
N VAL A 98 1.86 -4.40 6.44
CA VAL A 98 2.67 -3.55 5.56
C VAL A 98 1.96 -2.21 5.43
N THR A 99 2.62 -1.15 5.90
CA THR A 99 1.98 0.12 6.20
C THR A 99 2.72 1.28 5.56
N ASP A 100 1.97 2.22 4.99
CA ASP A 100 2.46 3.55 4.66
C ASP A 100 1.98 4.57 5.69
N ALA A 101 2.92 5.15 6.44
CA ALA A 101 2.64 6.19 7.43
C ALA A 101 2.83 7.62 6.88
N SER A 102 3.57 7.79 5.79
CA SER A 102 4.05 9.11 5.36
C SER A 102 3.38 9.63 4.09
N GLY A 103 2.83 8.73 3.26
CA GLY A 103 2.08 9.08 2.09
C GLY A 103 2.89 9.26 0.80
N PRO A 104 2.29 9.87 -0.23
CA PRO A 104 2.76 9.80 -1.60
C PRO A 104 4.02 10.61 -1.90
N ARG A 105 4.49 11.44 -0.97
CA ARG A 105 5.73 12.21 -1.11
C ARG A 105 6.96 11.48 -0.56
N ASP A 106 6.76 10.39 0.17
CA ASP A 106 7.82 9.68 0.86
C ASP A 106 8.25 8.40 0.12
N ARG A 107 9.10 7.63 0.78
CA ARG A 107 9.67 6.37 0.33
C ARG A 107 9.46 5.31 1.38
N GLY A 108 9.44 4.08 0.89
CA GLY A 108 9.45 2.90 1.71
C GLY A 108 8.11 2.55 2.36
N LEU A 109 8.12 1.43 3.07
CA LEU A 109 6.98 0.88 3.79
C LEU A 109 7.45 0.30 5.12
N ILE A 110 6.63 0.43 6.15
CA ILE A 110 6.86 -0.20 7.44
C ILE A 110 6.30 -1.61 7.37
N VAL A 111 7.10 -2.60 7.75
CA VAL A 111 6.63 -3.99 7.92
C VAL A 111 6.68 -4.36 9.39
N ALA A 112 5.53 -4.78 9.91
CA ALA A 112 5.35 -5.24 11.27
C ALA A 112 4.90 -6.70 11.30
N VAL A 113 5.38 -7.46 12.28
CA VAL A 113 5.04 -8.86 12.54
C VAL A 113 4.88 -9.07 14.03
N GLU A 114 4.27 -10.18 14.44
CA GLU A 114 4.31 -10.63 15.83
C GLU A 114 5.75 -10.71 16.37
N ARG A 115 5.96 -10.20 17.58
CA ARG A 115 7.27 -10.02 18.23
C ARG A 115 8.11 -11.29 18.31
N SER A 116 7.48 -12.46 18.43
CA SER A 116 8.15 -13.76 18.40
C SER A 116 8.97 -13.99 17.12
N TYR A 117 8.59 -13.36 16.01
CA TYR A 117 9.28 -13.41 14.71
C TYR A 117 10.25 -12.25 14.48
N ARG A 118 10.52 -11.40 15.49
CA ARG A 118 11.39 -10.21 15.33
C ARG A 118 12.76 -10.53 14.73
N SER A 119 13.38 -11.64 15.13
CA SER A 119 14.69 -12.06 14.60
C SER A 119 14.65 -12.47 13.13
N GLN A 120 13.48 -12.84 12.62
CA GLN A 120 13.26 -13.29 11.25
C GLN A 120 12.60 -12.21 10.38
N LEU A 121 12.21 -11.08 10.95
CA LEU A 121 11.42 -10.04 10.29
C LEU A 121 12.07 -9.53 8.99
N GLN A 122 13.40 -9.33 8.96
CA GLN A 122 14.06 -8.89 7.73
C GLN A 122 13.94 -9.94 6.61
N ALA A 123 14.21 -11.21 6.92
CA ALA A 123 14.09 -12.31 5.98
C ALA A 123 12.64 -12.48 5.50
N LEU A 124 11.67 -12.42 6.43
CA LEU A 124 10.24 -12.49 6.11
C LEU A 124 9.83 -11.35 5.19
N ARG A 125 10.19 -10.10 5.52
CA ARG A 125 9.90 -8.91 4.71
C ARG A 125 10.44 -9.09 3.29
N ASP A 126 11.71 -9.46 3.19
CA ASP A 126 12.40 -9.54 1.91
C ASP A 126 11.81 -10.65 1.04
N THR A 127 11.41 -11.79 1.62
CA THR A 127 10.72 -12.88 0.91
C THR A 127 9.27 -12.51 0.55
N LEU A 128 8.47 -12.01 1.49
CA LEU A 128 7.06 -11.63 1.29
C LEU A 128 6.88 -10.59 0.19
N LEU A 129 7.80 -9.60 0.15
CA LEU A 129 7.72 -8.47 -0.76
C LEU A 129 8.67 -8.58 -1.96
N ALA A 130 9.37 -9.71 -2.14
CA ALA A 130 10.19 -9.99 -3.31
C ALA A 130 9.43 -9.78 -4.64
N PRO A 131 8.15 -10.21 -4.79
CA PRO A 131 7.41 -10.01 -6.02
C PRO A 131 7.30 -8.55 -6.45
N LEU A 132 7.33 -7.60 -5.49
CA LEU A 132 7.23 -6.18 -5.80
C LEU A 132 8.40 -5.65 -6.62
N ARG A 133 9.55 -6.33 -6.68
CA ARG A 133 10.69 -5.87 -7.50
C ARG A 133 10.39 -5.92 -9.00
N HIS A 134 9.56 -6.89 -9.41
CA HIS A 134 9.27 -7.16 -10.82
C HIS A 134 7.80 -6.96 -11.18
N ALA A 135 6.92 -6.78 -10.20
CA ALA A 135 5.52 -6.46 -10.45
C ALA A 135 5.36 -5.22 -11.33
N GLU A 136 4.42 -5.30 -12.25
CA GLU A 136 3.92 -4.14 -12.98
C GLU A 136 3.24 -3.15 -12.02
N ARG A 137 2.77 -2.04 -12.56
CA ARG A 137 2.06 -1.01 -11.79
C ARG A 137 0.60 -1.01 -12.22
N THR A 138 -0.29 -1.44 -11.33
CA THR A 138 -1.73 -1.32 -11.56
C THR A 138 -2.22 0.07 -11.15
N PRO A 139 -3.11 0.70 -11.94
CA PRO A 139 -3.74 1.96 -11.55
C PRO A 139 -4.43 1.89 -10.18
N TYR A 140 -4.31 2.96 -9.41
CA TYR A 140 -4.98 3.10 -8.11
C TYR A 140 -5.18 4.58 -7.77
N VAL A 141 -6.13 4.86 -6.87
CA VAL A 141 -6.26 6.18 -6.25
C VAL A 141 -6.63 6.02 -4.78
N ASP A 142 -5.95 6.79 -3.94
CA ASP A 142 -6.23 6.89 -2.52
C ASP A 142 -6.45 8.36 -2.15
N TYR A 143 -7.13 8.59 -1.03
CA TYR A 143 -7.13 9.88 -0.37
C TYR A 143 -5.87 10.01 0.48
N TYR A 144 -5.27 11.20 0.45
CA TYR A 144 -4.11 11.54 1.26
C TYR A 144 -4.37 12.85 1.99
N TYR A 145 -4.07 12.88 3.28
CA TYR A 145 -4.07 14.11 4.06
C TYR A 145 -2.62 14.52 4.35
N ASP A 146 -2.26 15.73 3.90
CA ASP A 146 -0.97 16.34 4.21
C ASP A 146 -1.10 17.08 5.55
N GLU A 147 -0.61 16.47 6.63
CA GLU A 147 -0.67 17.05 7.97
C GLU A 147 0.06 18.40 8.04
N GLN A 148 1.21 18.54 7.37
CA GLN A 148 2.00 19.77 7.40
C GLN A 148 1.30 20.96 6.73
N ARG A 149 0.50 20.69 5.70
CA ARG A 149 -0.21 21.71 4.93
C ARG A 149 -1.70 21.80 5.27
N GLU A 150 -2.18 20.90 6.13
CA GLU A 150 -3.58 20.71 6.48
C GLU A 150 -4.50 20.58 5.25
N ARG A 151 -4.07 19.82 4.25
CA ARG A 151 -4.74 19.74 2.94
C ARG A 151 -5.06 18.31 2.52
N TRP A 152 -6.22 18.16 1.90
CA TRP A 152 -6.65 16.91 1.28
C TRP A 152 -6.20 16.82 -0.17
N TYR A 153 -5.83 15.61 -0.57
CA TYR A 153 -5.42 15.27 -1.92
C TYR A 153 -6.05 13.96 -2.36
N ARG A 154 -6.22 13.80 -3.67
CA ARG A 154 -6.26 12.50 -4.34
C ARG A 154 -4.87 12.21 -4.88
N ALA A 155 -4.32 11.07 -4.52
CA ALA A 155 -3.01 10.61 -4.96
C ALA A 155 -3.15 9.25 -5.63
N GLY A 156 -2.37 8.97 -6.66
CA GLY A 156 -2.51 7.71 -7.36
C GLY A 156 -1.61 7.54 -8.57
N PHE A 157 -1.88 6.46 -9.30
CA PHE A 157 -1.29 6.14 -10.60
C PHE A 157 -2.43 5.86 -11.56
N ASP A 158 -2.47 6.55 -12.71
CA ASP A 158 -3.55 6.42 -13.70
C ASP A 158 -3.28 5.36 -14.78
N GLY A 159 -2.13 4.67 -14.72
CA GLY A 159 -1.66 3.75 -15.75
C GLY A 159 -0.49 4.31 -16.57
N GLN A 160 -0.32 5.63 -16.58
CA GLN A 160 0.76 6.33 -17.30
C GLN A 160 1.64 7.14 -16.35
N SER A 161 1.03 7.91 -15.45
CA SER A 161 1.68 8.87 -14.59
C SER A 161 1.18 8.81 -13.15
N PHE A 162 2.05 9.22 -12.21
CA PHE A 162 1.65 9.42 -10.82
C PHE A 162 1.10 10.84 -10.66
N PHE A 163 0.02 10.98 -9.91
CA PHE A 163 -0.63 12.27 -9.67
C PHE A 163 -0.83 12.54 -8.18
N LEU A 164 -0.87 13.83 -7.84
CA LEU A 164 -1.20 14.34 -6.52
C LEU A 164 -2.03 15.62 -6.68
N LYS A 165 -3.35 15.49 -6.63
CA LYS A 165 -4.29 16.58 -6.91
C LYS A 165 -4.97 17.03 -5.62
N GLN A 166 -4.82 18.31 -5.27
CA GLN A 166 -5.52 18.88 -4.11
C GLN A 166 -7.04 18.79 -4.34
N ILE A 167 -7.78 18.45 -3.29
CA ILE A 167 -9.24 18.40 -3.28
C ILE A 167 -9.79 19.10 -2.02
N PRO A 168 -11.04 19.58 -2.05
CA PRO A 168 -11.69 20.05 -0.84
C PRO A 168 -12.05 18.86 0.07
N ARG A 169 -12.05 19.10 1.39
CA ARG A 169 -12.46 18.12 2.42
C ARG A 169 -13.85 17.53 2.16
N THR A 170 -14.75 18.31 1.56
CA THR A 170 -16.14 17.89 1.23
C THR A 170 -16.21 16.70 0.27
N ASN A 171 -15.13 16.41 -0.46
CA ASN A 171 -15.06 15.26 -1.37
C ASN A 171 -14.67 13.96 -0.65
N VAL A 172 -14.33 14.02 0.64
CA VAL A 172 -13.88 12.88 1.43
C VAL A 172 -14.97 12.47 2.42
N ALA A 173 -15.44 11.23 2.32
CA ALA A 173 -16.41 10.68 3.26
C ALA A 173 -15.83 9.46 3.97
N PRO A 174 -15.98 9.35 5.31
CA PRO A 174 -15.63 8.13 6.03
C PRO A 174 -16.27 6.89 5.41
N GLY A 175 -15.50 5.81 5.29
CA GLY A 175 -15.90 4.56 4.67
C GLY A 175 -15.95 4.57 3.14
N GLN A 176 -15.81 5.72 2.48
CA GLN A 176 -15.88 5.83 1.03
C GLN A 176 -14.48 6.01 0.43
N ARG A 177 -13.92 4.92 -0.11
CA ARG A 177 -12.63 4.96 -0.81
C ARG A 177 -12.72 5.79 -2.10
N ALA A 178 -11.59 6.39 -2.48
CA ALA A 178 -11.48 7.06 -3.77
C ALA A 178 -11.61 6.03 -4.92
N PHE A 179 -12.15 6.47 -6.06
CA PHE A 179 -12.30 5.64 -7.24
C PHE A 179 -11.66 6.31 -8.46
N LEU A 180 -10.95 5.53 -9.27
CA LEU A 180 -10.44 5.99 -10.57
C LEU A 180 -11.52 5.73 -11.61
N ASP A 181 -12.04 6.78 -12.21
CA ASP A 181 -12.87 6.63 -13.40
C ASP A 181 -11.95 6.37 -14.61
N THR A 182 -11.74 5.10 -14.93
CA THR A 182 -10.87 4.68 -16.04
C THR A 182 -11.55 4.84 -17.40
N THR A 183 -12.81 5.28 -17.47
CA THR A 183 -13.53 5.44 -18.74
C THR A 183 -13.24 6.78 -19.44
N GLN A 184 -12.96 7.86 -18.70
CA GLN A 184 -12.66 9.17 -19.29
C GLN A 184 -11.25 9.28 -19.91
N THR A 185 -10.28 8.51 -19.44
CA THR A 185 -8.89 8.64 -19.90
C THR A 185 -8.69 8.16 -21.34
N SER A 186 -9.58 7.28 -21.84
CA SER A 186 -9.53 6.77 -23.21
C SER A 186 -10.04 7.77 -24.25
N GLU A 187 -10.95 8.68 -23.90
CA GLU A 187 -11.54 9.64 -24.86
C GLU A 187 -10.62 10.83 -25.16
N SER A 188 -9.69 11.18 -24.27
CA SER A 188 -8.76 12.31 -24.50
C SER A 188 -7.55 11.96 -25.40
N SER A 189 -7.50 10.74 -25.95
CA SER A 189 -6.37 10.26 -26.76
C SER A 189 -6.65 10.17 -28.27
N LEU A 190 -7.80 10.65 -28.75
CA LEU A 190 -8.07 10.70 -30.20
C LEU A 190 -7.47 11.98 -30.79
N PRO A 191 -6.54 11.88 -31.77
CA PRO A 191 -6.11 13.06 -32.52
C PRO A 191 -7.31 13.60 -33.32
N SER A 192 -7.50 14.91 -33.26
CA SER A 192 -8.44 15.62 -34.11
C SER A 192 -7.96 15.55 -35.56
N ASP A 193 -8.62 14.73 -36.38
CA ASP A 193 -8.45 14.79 -37.84
C ASP A 193 -9.10 16.09 -38.37
N GLU A 194 -8.34 17.19 -38.32
CA GLU A 194 -8.55 18.36 -39.18
C GLU A 194 -7.79 18.13 -40.48
N ASN A 195 -8.50 17.77 -41.56
CA ASN A 195 -8.67 18.61 -42.76
C ASN A 195 -9.15 17.78 -43.96
N SER A 196 -10.24 18.25 -44.58
CA SER A 196 -10.52 18.01 -46.00
C SER A 196 -11.19 19.25 -46.56
N PRO A 197 -10.69 19.81 -47.67
CA PRO A 197 -11.53 20.36 -48.72
C PRO A 197 -11.77 19.34 -49.84
#